data_AF-A0A834DA64-F1
#
_entry.id   AF-A0A834DA64-F1
#
_cell.length_a   1.000
_cell.length_b   1.000
_cell.length_c   1.000
_cell.angle_alpha   90.00
_cell.angle_beta   90.00
_cell.angle_gamma   90.00
#
_symmetry.space_group_name_H-M   'P 1'
#
loop_
_entity.id
_entity.type
_entity.pdbx_description
1 polymer ?
#
loop_
_entity_poly.entity_id
_entity_poly.type
_entity_poly.pdbx_seq_one_letter_code
_entity_poly.pdbx_strand_id
1 'polypeptide(L)'
;MAPTILFVLMAAFFIPTNSHLQLTDQAFTSVALSQQGLDFVKNLLIDEAISSIIPLQLPKIEKSVKIPFVGNVHMVLSNTTIYKIDVSESYVKPGDTGIAIIVAGATCNLSMNWYYSYSTWLVPVEISDRGSASVQVEGMEVGLTLGLENQEGTLKLSLMECGCYVKEISVILDGGASWLYQGMVDAFEGQIGSAVEKAITKKLDEGILKLDSFLQTLPKEIPVDDNASLNITFVNDPLLSNSSIVFEINGLFTGRKRAPVPKHRLENSQSSVFCPSSSRMLGITLDEAVFNSASAFYYNASFMQWIVDKVPDQSLLNTGGWRFIVPQLYKKYPNDDMNLNMSLSSPPVMRIAKNNIDAVINLDLVIDVLEAGKVIPVACITLIIRGSGLVKIAGNNLAGSVKLNDFTMSLKWSNIGNLRLYLIQPVMWTLIQTVFLPYANSHLAKGFPLPIIHGFTLYDADIICSDSRIIVCSDVSYKNQTIL
;
A
#
# COMPACT_ATOMS: atom_id res chain seq x y z
N MET A 1 -38.21 57.38 15.57
CA MET A 1 -37.81 56.15 16.29
C MET A 1 -37.86 55.01 15.29
N ALA A 2 -36.71 54.38 15.04
CA ALA A 2 -36.58 53.08 14.40
C ALA A 2 -37.31 51.98 15.23
N PRO A 3 -37.35 50.70 14.83
CA PRO A 3 -37.30 50.11 13.48
C PRO A 3 -38.32 48.96 13.25
N THR A 4 -38.52 48.68 11.96
CA THR A 4 -38.57 47.38 11.25
C THR A 4 -38.25 46.06 11.99
N ILE A 5 -38.91 44.97 11.56
CA ILE A 5 -38.36 43.65 11.12
C ILE A 5 -39.48 42.59 11.31
N LEU A 6 -40.28 42.28 10.28
CA LEU A 6 -40.01 41.30 9.21
C LEU A 6 -39.79 39.88 9.74
N PHE A 7 -40.90 39.22 10.10
CA PHE A 7 -40.96 37.81 10.49
C PHE A 7 -41.11 36.83 9.30
N VAL A 8 -40.60 37.20 8.11
CA VAL A 8 -40.63 36.35 6.89
C VAL A 8 -39.26 36.30 6.19
N LEU A 9 -38.17 36.43 6.96
CA LEU A 9 -36.82 36.07 6.53
C LEU A 9 -36.16 35.07 7.52
N MET A 10 -36.93 34.09 8.00
CA MET A 10 -36.39 32.87 8.62
C MET A 10 -36.51 31.66 7.68
N ALA A 11 -36.32 31.89 6.38
CA ALA A 11 -36.06 30.86 5.38
C ALA A 11 -34.71 31.07 4.67
N ALA A 12 -33.83 31.93 5.24
CA ALA A 12 -32.52 32.28 4.66
C ALA A 12 -31.35 32.15 5.66
N PHE A 13 -31.50 31.33 6.71
CA PHE A 13 -30.41 31.00 7.64
C PHE A 13 -30.27 29.50 7.92
N PHE A 14 -30.59 28.65 6.94
CA PHE A 14 -29.79 27.44 6.73
C PHE A 14 -28.69 27.79 5.74
N ILE A 15 -27.70 28.56 6.19
CA ILE A 15 -26.37 28.39 5.61
C ILE A 15 -25.92 27.03 6.13
N PRO A 16 -25.67 26.02 5.29
CA PRO A 16 -24.85 24.91 5.73
C PRO A 16 -23.45 25.49 5.91
N THR A 17 -23.17 26.07 7.09
CA THR A 17 -21.79 26.25 7.55
C THR A 17 -21.30 24.87 7.97
N ASN A 18 -21.00 24.06 6.97
CA ASN A 18 -20.17 22.87 7.01
C ASN A 18 -19.81 22.53 5.57
N SER A 19 -19.00 23.38 4.92
CA SER A 19 -18.05 22.88 3.93
C SER A 19 -16.77 22.43 4.65
N HIS A 20 -16.94 21.57 5.65
CA HIS A 20 -15.88 20.68 6.08
C HIS A 20 -16.01 19.41 5.22
N LEU A 21 -14.89 19.01 4.61
CA LEU A 21 -14.72 17.88 3.67
C LEU A 21 -15.12 18.16 2.22
N GLN A 22 -14.12 18.58 1.45
CA GLN A 22 -13.83 17.87 0.21
C GLN A 22 -12.33 17.63 0.18
N LEU A 23 -11.92 16.47 0.71
CA LEU A 23 -10.71 15.82 0.21
C LEU A 23 -10.91 15.74 -1.31
N THR A 24 -9.87 16.03 -2.08
CA THR A 24 -9.92 15.80 -3.53
C THR A 24 -10.39 14.36 -3.80
N ASP A 25 -11.62 14.20 -4.27
CA ASP A 25 -12.26 12.93 -4.72
C ASP A 25 -11.58 12.36 -5.99
N GLN A 26 -10.28 12.61 -6.14
CA GLN A 26 -9.49 12.28 -7.32
C GLN A 26 -8.33 11.40 -6.89
N ALA A 27 -8.16 10.30 -7.62
CA ALA A 27 -7.05 9.39 -7.45
C ALA A 27 -5.91 9.78 -8.39
N PHE A 28 -4.71 9.95 -7.82
CA PHE A 28 -3.47 10.23 -8.56
C PHE A 28 -2.48 9.07 -8.47
N THR A 29 -2.84 8.03 -7.71
CA THR A 29 -2.09 6.78 -7.65
C THR A 29 -3.05 5.62 -7.68
N SER A 30 -2.68 4.56 -8.40
CA SER A 30 -3.41 3.30 -8.37
C SER A 30 -2.47 2.13 -8.10
N VAL A 31 -2.99 1.13 -7.41
CA VAL A 31 -2.30 -0.12 -7.09
C VAL A 31 -3.13 -1.25 -7.67
N ALA A 32 -2.57 -1.98 -8.63
CA ALA A 32 -3.21 -3.09 -9.31
C ALA A 32 -2.59 -4.41 -8.85
N LEU A 33 -3.42 -5.34 -8.40
CA LEU A 33 -3.03 -6.72 -8.10
C LEU A 33 -3.52 -7.61 -9.26
N SER A 34 -2.59 -8.23 -9.97
CA SER A 34 -2.92 -9.15 -11.07
C SER A 34 -3.42 -10.50 -10.56
N GLN A 35 -3.88 -11.37 -11.46
CA GLN A 35 -4.25 -12.75 -11.12
C GLN A 35 -3.12 -13.47 -10.40
N GLN A 36 -1.87 -13.29 -10.82
CA GLN A 36 -0.72 -13.91 -10.17
C GLN A 36 -0.50 -13.35 -8.75
N GLY A 37 -0.72 -12.05 -8.55
CA GLY A 37 -0.69 -11.45 -7.23
C GLY A 37 -1.83 -11.93 -6.33
N LEU A 38 -3.03 -12.13 -6.90
CA LEU A 38 -4.16 -12.72 -6.19
C LEU A 38 -3.87 -14.17 -5.79
N ASP A 39 -3.30 -14.97 -6.69
CA ASP A 39 -2.90 -16.34 -6.39
C ASP A 39 -1.86 -16.41 -5.28
N PHE A 40 -0.90 -15.48 -5.27
CA PHE A 40 0.08 -15.34 -4.19
C PHE A 40 -0.59 -15.04 -2.85
N VAL A 41 -1.47 -14.03 -2.79
CA VAL A 41 -2.19 -13.65 -1.56
C VAL A 41 -3.11 -14.76 -1.09
N LYS A 42 -3.83 -15.43 -2.00
CA LYS A 42 -4.68 -16.58 -1.70
C LYS A 42 -3.90 -17.70 -1.01
N ASN A 43 -2.75 -18.10 -1.55
CA ASN A 43 -1.93 -19.14 -0.95
C ASN A 43 -1.50 -18.75 0.47
N LEU A 44 -1.06 -17.50 0.65
CA LEU A 44 -0.65 -16.99 1.94
C LEU A 44 -1.81 -16.97 2.96
N LEU A 45 -3.01 -16.61 2.54
CA LEU A 45 -4.22 -16.64 3.38
C LEU A 45 -4.68 -18.06 3.71
N ILE A 46 -4.50 -19.03 2.80
CA ILE A 46 -4.80 -20.44 3.06
C ILE A 46 -3.86 -21.00 4.13
N ASP A 47 -2.56 -20.71 4.04
CA ASP A 47 -1.58 -21.16 5.04
C ASP A 47 -1.88 -20.58 6.43
N GLU A 48 -2.26 -19.29 6.49
CA GLU A 48 -2.70 -18.63 7.71
C GLU A 48 -4.01 -19.24 8.25
N ALA A 49 -4.98 -19.50 7.38
CA ALA A 49 -6.24 -20.13 7.76
C ALA A 49 -6.01 -21.52 8.37
N ILE A 50 -5.21 -22.37 7.73
CA ILE A 50 -4.86 -23.71 8.23
C ILE A 50 -4.18 -23.60 9.61
N SER A 51 -3.21 -22.71 9.74
CA SER A 51 -2.47 -22.48 10.98
C SER A 51 -3.36 -21.98 12.13
N SER A 52 -4.37 -21.16 11.80
CA SER A 52 -5.33 -20.64 12.79
C SER A 52 -6.44 -21.63 13.16
N ILE A 53 -6.73 -22.58 12.28
CA ILE A 53 -7.73 -23.63 12.49
C ILE A 53 -7.14 -24.73 13.38
N ILE A 54 -5.88 -25.13 13.16
CA ILE A 54 -5.29 -26.30 13.81
C ILE A 54 -4.58 -25.93 15.12
N PRO A 55 -4.79 -26.68 16.21
CA PRO A 55 -5.74 -27.79 16.37
C PRO A 55 -7.18 -27.30 16.62
N LEU A 56 -8.18 -27.92 15.99
CA LEU A 56 -9.60 -27.59 16.19
C LEU A 56 -10.33 -28.69 16.97
N GLN A 57 -10.90 -28.33 18.12
CA GLN A 57 -11.76 -29.23 18.89
C GLN A 57 -13.20 -29.20 18.37
N LEU A 58 -13.75 -30.37 18.06
CA LEU A 58 -15.14 -30.55 17.67
C LEU A 58 -16.00 -30.89 18.91
N PRO A 59 -17.29 -30.51 18.91
CA PRO A 59 -18.18 -30.82 20.02
C PRO A 59 -18.39 -32.33 20.17
N LYS A 60 -18.70 -32.74 21.41
CA LYS A 60 -19.10 -34.12 21.72
C LYS A 60 -20.36 -34.48 20.91
N ILE A 61 -20.36 -35.67 20.33
CA ILE A 61 -21.49 -36.19 19.54
C ILE A 61 -22.02 -37.44 20.24
N GLU A 62 -23.34 -37.50 20.47
CA GLU A 62 -23.99 -38.61 21.15
C GLU A 62 -25.18 -39.10 20.33
N LYS A 63 -25.33 -40.42 20.23
CA LYS A 63 -26.45 -41.04 19.51
C LYS A 63 -26.85 -42.35 20.16
N SER A 64 -28.10 -42.75 19.94
CA SER A 64 -28.55 -44.11 20.22
C SER A 64 -29.00 -44.75 18.92
N VAL A 65 -28.42 -45.91 18.59
CA VAL A 65 -28.67 -46.60 17.32
C VAL A 65 -29.13 -48.02 17.60
N LYS A 66 -30.14 -48.47 16.86
CA LYS A 66 -30.63 -49.83 16.96
C LYS A 66 -29.84 -50.73 16.02
N ILE A 67 -29.01 -51.61 16.57
CA ILE A 67 -28.21 -52.57 15.81
C ILE A 67 -28.93 -53.93 15.76
N PRO A 68 -29.04 -54.57 14.60
CA PRO A 68 -29.61 -55.91 14.48
C PRO A 68 -28.96 -56.89 15.46
N PHE A 69 -29.77 -57.72 16.11
CA PHE A 69 -29.36 -58.73 17.10
C PHE A 69 -28.74 -58.22 18.42
N VAL A 70 -28.30 -56.95 18.50
CA VAL A 70 -27.73 -56.33 19.71
C VAL A 70 -28.76 -55.48 20.48
N GLY A 71 -29.63 -54.74 19.78
CA GLY A 71 -30.62 -53.85 20.38
C GLY A 71 -30.21 -52.37 20.31
N ASN A 72 -30.70 -51.56 21.24
CA ASN A 72 -30.36 -50.13 21.30
C ASN A 72 -28.97 -49.95 21.92
N VAL A 73 -28.06 -49.38 21.15
CA VAL A 73 -26.69 -49.08 21.56
C VAL A 73 -26.55 -47.57 21.69
N HIS A 74 -26.22 -47.11 22.90
CA HIS A 74 -25.81 -45.73 23.12
C HIS A 74 -24.34 -45.60 22.73
N MET A 75 -24.04 -44.62 21.88
CA MET A 75 -22.70 -44.35 21.37
C MET A 75 -22.35 -42.88 21.56
N VAL A 76 -21.07 -42.63 21.82
CA VAL A 76 -20.53 -41.31 22.13
C VAL A 76 -19.18 -41.13 21.44
N LEU A 77 -19.03 -40.03 20.72
CA LEU A 77 -17.76 -39.52 20.21
C LEU A 77 -17.33 -38.30 21.02
N SER A 78 -16.10 -38.29 21.48
CA SER A 78 -15.57 -37.24 22.37
C SER A 78 -14.09 -36.97 22.09
N ASN A 79 -13.58 -35.83 22.58
CA ASN A 79 -12.19 -35.43 22.36
C ASN A 79 -11.79 -35.46 20.87
N THR A 80 -12.73 -35.05 20.01
CA THR A 80 -12.53 -35.04 18.56
C THR A 80 -11.73 -33.81 18.17
N THR A 81 -10.55 -34.00 17.61
CA THR A 81 -9.62 -32.93 17.26
C THR A 81 -9.19 -33.05 15.81
N ILE A 82 -9.38 -31.98 15.03
CA ILE A 82 -8.72 -31.80 13.74
C ILE A 82 -7.28 -31.37 14.02
N TYR A 83 -6.31 -32.17 13.57
CA TYR A 83 -4.89 -31.90 13.81
C TYR A 83 -4.07 -31.71 12.53
N LYS A 84 -4.65 -31.99 11.36
CA LYS A 84 -4.00 -31.78 10.07
C LYS A 84 -5.04 -31.42 9.01
N ILE A 85 -4.71 -30.45 8.15
CA ILE A 85 -5.45 -30.10 6.95
C ILE A 85 -4.43 -29.95 5.83
N ASP A 86 -4.65 -30.64 4.71
CA ASP A 86 -3.83 -30.52 3.51
C ASP A 86 -4.71 -30.00 2.36
N VAL A 87 -4.26 -28.94 1.69
CA VAL A 87 -4.96 -28.33 0.54
C VAL A 87 -4.20 -28.69 -0.74
N SER A 88 -4.87 -29.42 -1.63
CA SER A 88 -4.30 -29.87 -2.90
C SER A 88 -4.43 -28.80 -3.99
N GLU A 89 -5.65 -28.27 -4.16
CA GLU A 89 -5.97 -27.32 -5.22
C GLU A 89 -6.75 -26.14 -4.65
N SER A 90 -6.43 -24.93 -5.12
CA SER A 90 -7.13 -23.72 -4.74
C SER A 90 -7.11 -22.66 -5.84
N TYR A 91 -8.17 -21.87 -5.90
CA TYR A 91 -8.41 -20.89 -6.94
C TYR A 91 -8.90 -19.59 -6.33
N VAL A 92 -8.53 -18.47 -6.94
CA VAL A 92 -9.09 -17.14 -6.62
C VAL A 92 -9.52 -16.45 -7.90
N LYS A 93 -10.73 -15.90 -7.88
CA LYS A 93 -11.30 -15.14 -8.99
C LYS A 93 -12.02 -13.89 -8.50
N PRO A 94 -11.57 -12.69 -8.89
CA PRO A 94 -12.41 -11.51 -8.80
C PRO A 94 -13.56 -11.61 -9.81
N GLY A 95 -14.77 -11.29 -9.37
CA GLY A 95 -15.96 -11.16 -10.17
C GLY A 95 -16.59 -9.78 -10.01
N ASP A 96 -17.76 -9.56 -10.60
CA ASP A 96 -18.40 -8.24 -10.65
C ASP A 96 -18.80 -7.69 -9.26
N THR A 97 -19.07 -8.59 -8.31
CA THR A 97 -19.61 -8.24 -6.98
C THR A 97 -18.73 -8.67 -5.81
N GLY A 98 -17.61 -9.35 -6.06
CA GLY A 98 -16.76 -9.86 -4.99
C GLY A 98 -15.62 -10.74 -5.47
N ILE A 99 -14.86 -11.27 -4.51
CA ILE A 99 -13.69 -12.12 -4.71
C ILE A 99 -14.05 -13.53 -4.25
N ALA A 100 -14.10 -14.47 -5.19
CA ALA A 100 -14.33 -15.88 -4.90
C ALA A 100 -13.00 -16.59 -4.64
N ILE A 101 -12.90 -17.29 -3.51
CA ILE A 101 -11.80 -18.19 -3.15
C ILE A 101 -12.40 -19.60 -3.01
N ILE A 102 -11.83 -20.55 -3.72
CA ILE A 102 -12.30 -21.94 -3.75
C ILE A 102 -11.13 -22.85 -3.42
N VAL A 103 -11.34 -23.77 -2.49
CA VAL A 103 -10.44 -24.89 -2.20
C VAL A 103 -11.15 -26.16 -2.64
N ALA A 104 -10.48 -26.97 -3.44
CA ALA A 104 -11.02 -28.22 -3.96
C ALA A 104 -10.14 -29.40 -3.54
N GLY A 105 -10.78 -30.49 -3.13
CA GLY A 105 -10.08 -31.74 -2.81
C GLY A 105 -9.14 -31.63 -1.61
N ALA A 106 -9.48 -30.80 -0.62
CA ALA A 106 -8.73 -30.76 0.63
C ALA A 106 -8.97 -32.04 1.44
N THR A 107 -7.99 -32.41 2.26
CA THR A 107 -8.09 -33.52 3.21
C THR A 107 -7.91 -33.02 4.64
N CYS A 108 -8.53 -33.71 5.59
CA CYS A 108 -8.47 -33.34 6.99
C CYS A 108 -8.35 -34.60 7.86
N ASN A 109 -7.38 -34.61 8.78
CA ASN A 109 -7.19 -35.73 9.70
C ASN A 109 -7.65 -35.35 11.10
N LEU A 110 -8.40 -36.27 11.70
CA LEU A 110 -8.95 -36.12 13.04
C LEU A 110 -8.56 -37.29 13.92
N SER A 111 -8.39 -37.00 15.20
CA SER A 111 -8.33 -38.00 16.27
C SER A 111 -9.55 -37.87 17.14
N MET A 112 -10.14 -38.97 17.60
CA MET A 112 -11.27 -38.93 18.53
C MET A 112 -11.26 -40.13 19.48
N ASN A 113 -12.02 -40.02 20.56
CA ASN A 113 -12.34 -41.13 21.45
C ASN A 113 -13.78 -41.58 21.22
N TRP A 114 -13.99 -42.89 21.21
CA TRP A 114 -15.31 -43.48 21.13
C TRP A 114 -15.66 -44.25 22.41
N TYR A 115 -16.95 -44.29 22.70
CA TYR A 115 -17.54 -45.08 23.78
C TYR A 115 -18.88 -45.62 23.30
N TYR A 116 -19.20 -46.86 23.68
CA TYR A 116 -20.56 -47.36 23.55
C TYR A 116 -21.01 -48.10 24.81
N SER A 117 -22.33 -48.14 25.03
CA SER A 117 -22.95 -49.09 25.94
C SER A 117 -24.30 -49.59 25.44
N TYR A 118 -24.61 -50.84 25.79
CA TYR A 118 -25.91 -51.44 25.49
C TYR A 118 -26.29 -52.48 26.54
N SER A 119 -27.59 -52.74 26.61
CA SER A 119 -28.18 -53.80 27.43
C SER A 119 -28.94 -54.77 26.53
N THR A 120 -28.71 -56.08 26.71
CA THR A 120 -29.37 -57.14 25.94
C THR A 120 -30.21 -58.03 26.85
N TRP A 121 -31.29 -58.59 26.32
CA TRP A 121 -32.17 -59.51 27.06
C TRP A 121 -31.49 -60.84 27.42
N LEU A 122 -30.36 -61.16 26.77
CA LEU A 122 -29.61 -62.40 26.97
C LEU A 122 -28.65 -62.37 28.16
N VAL A 123 -28.20 -61.18 28.60
CA VAL A 123 -27.20 -61.03 29.67
C VAL A 123 -27.62 -59.86 30.58
N PRO A 124 -27.84 -60.08 31.89
CA PRO A 124 -28.35 -59.06 32.80
C PRO A 124 -27.26 -58.10 33.30
N VAL A 125 -26.33 -57.70 32.42
CA VAL A 125 -25.21 -56.80 32.71
C VAL A 125 -25.04 -55.85 31.53
N GLU A 126 -24.84 -54.56 31.80
CA GLU A 126 -24.54 -53.55 30.78
C GLU A 126 -23.16 -53.85 30.18
N ILE A 127 -23.10 -53.98 28.85
CA ILE A 127 -21.86 -54.16 28.12
C ILE A 127 -21.44 -52.80 27.57
N SER A 128 -20.22 -52.39 27.89
CA SER A 128 -19.63 -51.16 27.38
C SER A 128 -18.18 -51.36 26.98
N ASP A 129 -17.72 -50.53 26.05
CA ASP A 129 -16.31 -50.48 25.66
C ASP A 129 -15.94 -49.04 25.23
N ARG A 130 -14.65 -48.77 25.15
CA ARG A 130 -14.10 -47.47 24.75
C ARG A 130 -12.75 -47.63 24.04
N GLY A 131 -12.44 -46.69 23.17
CA GLY A 131 -11.16 -46.66 22.49
C GLY A 131 -10.91 -45.34 21.78
N SER A 132 -9.87 -45.32 20.95
CA SER A 132 -9.53 -44.21 20.06
C SER A 132 -9.95 -44.53 18.63
N ALA A 133 -10.13 -43.49 17.82
CA ALA A 133 -10.29 -43.59 16.39
C ALA A 133 -9.46 -42.53 15.69
N SER A 134 -8.96 -42.89 14.52
CA SER A 134 -8.44 -41.96 13.53
C SER A 134 -9.49 -41.78 12.43
N VAL A 135 -9.72 -40.55 12.01
CA VAL A 135 -10.67 -40.23 10.95
C VAL A 135 -9.98 -39.40 9.89
N GLN A 136 -10.24 -39.72 8.63
CA GLN A 136 -9.74 -38.99 7.49
C GLN A 136 -10.93 -38.52 6.65
N VAL A 137 -10.98 -37.21 6.44
CA VAL A 137 -11.92 -36.55 5.54
C VAL A 137 -11.25 -36.42 4.18
N GLU A 138 -11.94 -36.84 3.13
CA GLU A 138 -11.46 -36.77 1.76
C GLU A 138 -12.41 -35.97 0.86
N GLY A 139 -11.84 -35.26 -0.10
CA GLY A 139 -12.61 -34.48 -1.07
C GLY A 139 -13.36 -33.30 -0.44
N MET A 140 -12.79 -32.65 0.58
CA MET A 140 -13.40 -31.46 1.18
C MET A 140 -13.31 -30.27 0.23
N GLU A 141 -14.43 -29.61 0.02
CA GLU A 141 -14.56 -28.40 -0.79
C GLU A 141 -14.92 -27.21 0.11
N VAL A 142 -14.22 -26.09 -0.04
CA VAL A 142 -14.51 -24.85 0.67
C VAL A 142 -14.67 -23.73 -0.33
N GLY A 143 -15.78 -23.01 -0.25
CA GLY A 143 -16.08 -21.85 -1.08
C GLY A 143 -16.27 -20.62 -0.21
N LEU A 144 -15.65 -19.51 -0.61
CA LEU A 144 -15.70 -18.24 0.08
C LEU A 144 -15.89 -17.11 -0.94
N THR A 145 -16.87 -16.23 -0.71
CA THR A 145 -17.07 -15.02 -1.50
C THR A 145 -16.96 -13.81 -0.60
N LEU A 146 -16.03 -12.91 -0.93
CA LEU A 146 -15.71 -11.71 -0.15
C LEU A 146 -16.09 -10.44 -0.92
N GLY A 147 -16.81 -9.53 -0.28
CA GLY A 147 -17.03 -8.18 -0.78
C GLY A 147 -15.93 -7.25 -0.25
N LEU A 148 -15.45 -6.32 -1.09
CA LEU A 148 -14.43 -5.34 -0.71
C LEU A 148 -14.88 -3.95 -1.13
N GLU A 149 -15.02 -3.04 -0.16
CA GLU A 149 -15.56 -1.69 -0.38
C GLU A 149 -14.69 -0.63 0.31
N ASN A 150 -14.75 0.59 -0.17
CA ASN A 150 -14.15 1.75 0.49
C ASN A 150 -15.07 2.23 1.60
N GLN A 151 -14.53 2.31 2.81
CA GLN A 151 -15.21 2.91 3.95
C GLN A 151 -14.40 4.09 4.50
N GLU A 152 -14.87 5.31 4.24
CA GLU A 152 -14.28 6.55 4.72
C GLU A 152 -12.76 6.68 4.43
N GLY A 153 -12.31 6.21 3.26
CA GLY A 153 -10.91 6.23 2.85
C GLY A 153 -10.06 5.09 3.43
N THR A 154 -10.70 4.04 3.94
CA THR A 154 -10.11 2.74 4.34
C THR A 154 -10.77 1.61 3.54
N LEU A 155 -10.31 0.37 3.70
CA LEU A 155 -10.95 -0.79 3.09
C LEU A 155 -11.76 -1.55 4.14
N LYS A 156 -13.00 -1.90 3.79
CA LYS A 156 -13.84 -2.83 4.54
C LYS A 156 -14.04 -4.10 3.74
N LEU A 157 -13.84 -5.22 4.41
CA LEU A 157 -14.04 -6.55 3.87
C LEU A 157 -15.32 -7.13 4.48
N SER A 158 -16.17 -7.71 3.65
CA SER A 158 -17.41 -8.35 4.08
C SER A 158 -17.46 -9.80 3.61
N LEU A 159 -17.95 -10.68 4.48
CA LEU A 159 -18.25 -12.04 4.11
C LEU A 159 -19.63 -12.10 3.45
N MET A 160 -19.67 -12.44 2.16
CA MET A 160 -20.93 -12.58 1.42
C MET A 160 -21.45 -14.02 1.53
N GLU A 161 -20.59 -14.99 1.23
CA GLU A 161 -20.93 -16.42 1.26
C GLU A 161 -19.73 -17.22 1.78
N CYS A 162 -19.99 -18.21 2.64
CA CYS A 162 -19.01 -19.20 3.06
C CYS A 162 -19.69 -20.57 3.11
N GLY A 163 -19.07 -21.55 2.48
CA GLY A 163 -19.53 -22.93 2.47
C GLY A 163 -18.37 -23.89 2.64
N CYS A 164 -18.63 -25.00 3.31
CA CYS A 164 -17.74 -26.14 3.40
C CYS A 164 -18.59 -27.39 3.15
N TYR A 165 -18.10 -28.28 2.28
CA TYR A 165 -18.74 -29.54 1.96
C TYR A 165 -17.74 -30.68 2.11
N VAL A 166 -18.14 -31.73 2.80
CA VAL A 166 -17.36 -32.96 2.98
C VAL A 166 -17.96 -34.06 2.10
N LYS A 167 -17.16 -34.56 1.16
CA LYS A 167 -17.58 -35.62 0.25
C LYS A 167 -17.58 -36.99 0.90
N GLU A 168 -16.48 -37.36 1.56
CA GLU A 168 -16.29 -38.71 2.11
C GLU A 168 -15.49 -38.67 3.41
N ILE A 169 -15.79 -39.63 4.29
CA ILE A 169 -15.12 -39.79 5.58
C ILE A 169 -14.78 -41.26 5.78
N SER A 170 -13.51 -41.53 6.07
CA SER A 170 -13.07 -42.85 6.54
C SER A 170 -12.79 -42.81 8.03
N VAL A 171 -13.30 -43.79 8.76
CA VAL A 171 -13.08 -43.94 10.21
C VAL A 171 -12.32 -45.23 10.45
N ILE A 172 -11.26 -45.19 11.24
CA ILE A 172 -10.47 -46.35 11.66
C ILE A 172 -10.51 -46.40 13.19
N LEU A 173 -11.12 -47.45 13.74
CA LEU A 173 -11.24 -47.66 15.18
C LEU A 173 -10.06 -48.49 15.67
N ASP A 174 -9.41 -48.02 16.74
CA ASP A 174 -8.37 -48.78 17.44
C ASP A 174 -9.03 -49.70 18.48
N GLY A 175 -9.06 -51.00 18.18
CA GLY A 175 -9.70 -52.02 19.02
C GLY A 175 -11.22 -52.08 18.85
N GLY A 176 -11.81 -53.27 19.12
CA GLY A 176 -13.26 -53.48 19.10
C GLY A 176 -13.71 -54.67 18.24
N ALA A 177 -14.97 -55.06 18.39
CA ALA A 177 -15.61 -56.11 17.61
C ALA A 177 -16.05 -55.61 16.22
N SER A 178 -15.97 -56.43 15.17
CA SER A 178 -16.25 -56.00 13.78
C SER A 178 -17.63 -55.39 13.55
N TRP A 179 -18.64 -55.75 14.36
CA TRP A 179 -19.99 -55.17 14.29
C TRP A 179 -20.03 -53.70 14.74
N LEU A 180 -19.11 -53.29 15.61
CA LEU A 180 -19.00 -51.92 16.12
C LEU A 180 -18.57 -50.96 15.02
N TYR A 181 -17.68 -51.43 14.13
CA TYR A 181 -17.15 -50.63 13.03
C TYR A 181 -18.27 -50.15 12.10
N GLN A 182 -19.04 -51.07 11.53
CA GLN A 182 -20.12 -50.71 10.61
C GLN A 182 -21.21 -49.88 11.29
N GLY A 183 -21.59 -50.27 12.53
CA GLY A 183 -22.61 -49.55 13.29
C GLY A 183 -22.20 -48.12 13.64
N MET A 184 -20.93 -47.87 13.96
CA MET A 184 -20.43 -46.53 14.28
C MET A 184 -20.24 -45.67 13.04
N VAL A 185 -19.71 -46.23 11.95
CA VAL A 185 -19.57 -45.51 10.67
C VAL A 185 -20.94 -45.05 10.18
N ASP A 186 -21.89 -45.97 10.02
CA ASP A 186 -23.25 -45.66 9.55
C ASP A 186 -23.98 -44.66 10.49
N ALA A 187 -23.67 -44.70 11.79
CA ALA A 187 -24.29 -43.83 12.78
C ALA A 187 -23.78 -42.39 12.73
N PHE A 188 -22.48 -42.21 12.52
CA PHE A 188 -21.79 -40.95 12.79
C PHE A 188 -21.14 -40.30 11.59
N GLU A 189 -20.96 -40.98 10.45
CA GLU A 189 -20.30 -40.40 9.26
C GLU A 189 -20.87 -39.01 8.92
N GLY A 190 -22.18 -38.91 8.68
CA GLY A 190 -22.82 -37.62 8.38
C GLY A 190 -22.76 -36.60 9.52
N GLN A 191 -22.69 -37.03 10.78
CA GLN A 191 -22.59 -36.12 11.93
C GLN A 191 -21.16 -35.58 12.11
N ILE A 192 -20.14 -36.42 11.88
CA ILE A 192 -18.74 -36.02 11.85
C ILE A 192 -18.54 -35.03 10.70
N GLY A 193 -19.05 -35.35 9.51
CA GLY A 193 -18.98 -34.45 8.34
C GLY A 193 -19.60 -33.09 8.62
N SER A 194 -20.86 -33.07 9.08
CA SER A 194 -21.54 -31.82 9.42
C SER A 194 -20.83 -31.04 10.55
N ALA A 195 -20.24 -31.73 11.53
CA ALA A 195 -19.46 -31.09 12.59
C ALA A 195 -18.18 -30.44 12.04
N VAL A 196 -17.48 -31.10 11.10
CA VAL A 196 -16.31 -30.55 10.40
C VAL A 196 -16.72 -29.33 9.57
N GLU A 197 -17.71 -29.47 8.69
CA GLU A 197 -18.20 -28.40 7.81
C GLU A 197 -18.55 -27.13 8.60
N LYS A 198 -19.32 -27.29 9.69
CA LYS A 198 -19.73 -26.18 10.55
C LYS A 198 -18.56 -25.56 11.29
N ALA A 199 -17.63 -26.38 11.80
CA ALA A 199 -16.50 -25.88 12.57
C ALA A 199 -15.48 -25.14 11.70
N ILE A 200 -15.18 -25.65 10.50
CA ILE A 200 -14.34 -24.97 9.51
C ILE A 200 -14.97 -23.66 9.07
N THR A 201 -16.25 -23.66 8.68
CA THR A 201 -16.96 -22.44 8.26
C THR A 201 -16.95 -21.37 9.35
N LYS A 202 -17.19 -21.77 10.61
CA LYS A 202 -17.12 -20.85 11.76
C LYS A 202 -15.71 -20.26 11.93
N LYS A 203 -14.66 -21.06 11.77
CA LYS A 203 -13.27 -20.56 11.91
C LYS A 203 -12.89 -19.62 10.78
N LEU A 204 -13.38 -19.86 9.56
CA LEU A 204 -13.20 -18.95 8.43
C LEU A 204 -13.90 -17.62 8.69
N ASP A 205 -15.14 -17.62 9.17
CA ASP A 205 -15.87 -16.41 9.58
C ASP A 205 -15.08 -15.58 10.62
N GLU A 206 -14.58 -16.23 11.68
CA GLU A 206 -13.71 -15.60 12.68
C GLU A 206 -12.42 -15.02 12.06
N GLY A 207 -11.81 -15.73 11.11
CA GLY A 207 -10.61 -15.28 10.40
C GLY A 207 -10.86 -14.07 9.49
N ILE A 208 -12.00 -14.04 8.81
CA ILE A 208 -12.39 -12.94 7.92
C ILE A 208 -12.67 -11.67 8.71
N LEU A 209 -13.28 -11.78 9.90
CA LEU A 209 -13.44 -10.63 10.81
C LEU A 209 -12.08 -10.05 11.24
N LYS A 210 -11.07 -10.90 11.46
CA LYS A 210 -9.70 -10.42 11.75
C LYS A 210 -9.07 -9.75 10.53
N LEU A 211 -9.25 -10.32 9.35
CA LEU A 211 -8.73 -9.75 8.10
C LEU A 211 -9.39 -8.40 7.78
N ASP A 212 -10.71 -8.27 7.98
CA ASP A 212 -11.43 -7.00 7.88
C ASP A 212 -10.88 -5.97 8.87
N SER A 213 -10.72 -6.36 10.14
CA SER A 213 -10.11 -5.48 11.15
C SER A 213 -8.70 -5.03 10.75
N PHE A 214 -7.89 -5.91 10.17
CA PHE A 214 -6.57 -5.54 9.67
C PHE A 214 -6.66 -4.53 8.51
N LEU A 215 -7.52 -4.77 7.53
CA LEU A 215 -7.69 -3.88 6.37
C LEU A 215 -8.19 -2.48 6.77
N GLN A 216 -9.06 -2.40 7.77
CA GLN A 216 -9.52 -1.11 8.33
C GLN A 216 -8.43 -0.36 9.09
N THR A 217 -7.39 -1.05 9.58
CA THR A 217 -6.25 -0.42 10.26
C THR A 217 -5.16 0.07 9.30
N LEU A 218 -5.31 -0.16 7.99
CA LEU A 218 -4.36 0.34 7.02
C LEU A 218 -4.20 1.86 7.16
N PRO A 219 -2.96 2.37 7.19
CA PRO A 219 -2.72 3.79 7.39
C PRO A 219 -3.34 4.59 6.24
N LYS A 220 -3.81 5.79 6.55
CA LYS A 220 -4.27 6.77 5.54
C LYS A 220 -3.14 7.62 4.99
N GLU A 221 -1.97 7.56 5.61
CA GLU A 221 -0.78 8.32 5.20
C GLU A 221 0.49 7.48 5.44
N ILE A 222 1.44 7.54 4.51
CA ILE A 222 2.79 6.97 4.67
C ILE A 222 3.78 8.11 4.89
N PRO A 223 4.56 8.10 5.97
CA PRO A 223 5.55 9.14 6.17
C PRO A 223 6.68 9.06 5.14
N VAL A 224 7.01 10.20 4.53
CA VAL A 224 8.13 10.31 3.60
C VAL A 224 9.37 10.81 4.33
N ASP A 225 9.23 11.88 5.10
CA ASP A 225 10.27 12.44 5.97
C ASP A 225 9.66 13.13 7.21
N ASP A 226 10.43 13.98 7.88
CA ASP A 226 9.96 14.70 9.08
C ASP A 226 8.81 15.70 8.79
N ASN A 227 8.60 16.07 7.53
CA ASN A 227 7.73 17.15 7.10
C ASN A 227 6.57 16.67 6.23
N ALA A 228 6.83 15.71 5.35
CA ALA A 228 5.90 15.22 4.34
C ALA A 228 5.39 13.80 4.62
N SER A 229 4.12 13.59 4.27
CA SER A 229 3.49 12.28 4.15
C SER A 229 2.94 12.11 2.73
N LEU A 230 2.84 10.87 2.27
CA LEU A 230 2.07 10.49 1.10
C LEU A 230 0.66 10.14 1.56
N ASN A 231 -0.36 10.82 1.02
CA ASN A 231 -1.76 10.48 1.30
C ASN A 231 -2.12 9.19 0.55
N ILE A 232 -2.48 8.14 1.28
CA ILE A 232 -2.86 6.83 0.72
C ILE A 232 -4.32 6.47 1.02
N THR A 233 -5.16 7.46 1.33
CA THR A 233 -6.61 7.23 1.47
C THR A 233 -7.19 6.69 0.17
N PHE A 234 -7.98 5.61 0.27
CA PHE A 234 -8.75 5.07 -0.85
C PHE A 234 -9.82 6.10 -1.28
N VAL A 235 -9.96 6.30 -2.60
CA VAL A 235 -10.86 7.31 -3.16
C VAL A 235 -12.20 6.69 -3.53
N ASN A 236 -12.18 5.52 -4.17
CA ASN A 236 -13.34 4.79 -4.65
C ASN A 236 -13.30 3.35 -4.13
N ASP A 237 -14.42 2.63 -4.28
CA ASP A 237 -14.43 1.18 -4.12
C ASP A 237 -13.39 0.54 -5.07
N PRO A 238 -12.73 -0.56 -4.67
CA PRO A 238 -11.80 -1.27 -5.54
C PRO A 238 -12.48 -1.69 -6.85
N LEU A 239 -11.77 -1.55 -7.95
CA LEU A 239 -12.26 -1.97 -9.26
C LEU A 239 -11.89 -3.43 -9.48
N LEU A 240 -12.91 -4.29 -9.45
CA LEU A 240 -12.76 -5.71 -9.76
C LEU A 240 -12.90 -5.93 -11.27
N SER A 241 -12.03 -6.77 -11.81
CA SER A 241 -12.08 -7.26 -13.20
C SER A 241 -11.96 -8.78 -13.19
N ASN A 242 -12.04 -9.43 -14.33
CA ASN A 242 -11.94 -10.91 -14.41
C ASN A 242 -10.59 -11.50 -13.96
N SER A 243 -9.54 -10.67 -13.83
CA SER A 243 -8.18 -11.15 -13.57
C SER A 243 -7.31 -10.15 -12.77
N SER A 244 -7.90 -9.12 -12.18
CA SER A 244 -7.18 -8.16 -11.36
C SER A 244 -8.12 -7.37 -10.45
N ILE A 245 -7.55 -6.82 -9.39
CA ILE A 245 -8.19 -5.84 -8.51
C ILE A 245 -7.35 -4.57 -8.54
N VAL A 246 -7.99 -3.42 -8.78
CA VAL A 246 -7.32 -2.12 -8.79
C VAL A 246 -7.84 -1.25 -7.67
N PHE A 247 -6.91 -0.75 -6.85
CA PHE A 247 -7.16 0.19 -5.77
C PHE A 247 -6.76 1.58 -6.22
N GLU A 248 -7.67 2.53 -6.07
CA GLU A 248 -7.42 3.94 -6.37
C GLU A 248 -7.22 4.71 -5.06
N ILE A 249 -6.06 5.34 -4.92
CA ILE A 249 -5.71 6.14 -3.73
C ILE A 249 -5.39 7.57 -4.13
N ASN A 250 -5.49 8.49 -3.17
CA ASN A 250 -5.21 9.90 -3.42
C ASN A 250 -3.79 10.10 -3.99
N GLY A 251 -2.76 9.61 -3.30
CA GLY A 251 -1.38 9.59 -3.78
C GLY A 251 -0.64 10.93 -3.75
N LEU A 252 -1.24 12.02 -3.28
CA LEU A 252 -0.56 13.32 -3.22
C LEU A 252 0.25 13.50 -1.92
N PHE A 253 1.27 14.35 -2.00
CA PHE A 253 2.07 14.73 -0.83
C PHE A 253 1.30 15.73 0.05
N THR A 254 1.26 15.46 1.35
CA THR A 254 0.64 16.29 2.38
C THR A 254 1.65 16.65 3.46
N GLY A 255 1.42 17.74 4.17
CA GLY A 255 2.23 18.07 5.35
C GLY A 255 1.81 17.28 6.58
N ARG A 256 2.78 16.73 7.32
CA ARG A 256 2.55 16.07 8.63
C ARG A 256 1.88 16.99 9.66
N LYS A 257 1.98 18.32 9.47
CA LYS A 257 1.27 19.34 10.24
C LYS A 257 0.43 20.18 9.28
N ARG A 258 -0.90 20.12 9.46
CA ARG A 258 -1.92 20.74 8.59
C ARG A 258 -1.57 22.18 8.18
N ALA A 259 -1.04 22.34 6.97
CA ALA A 259 -1.14 23.56 6.19
C ALA A 259 -1.92 23.21 4.91
N PRO A 260 -2.97 23.96 4.54
CA PRO A 260 -3.70 23.71 3.31
C PRO A 260 -2.77 23.92 2.11
N VAL A 261 -2.58 22.88 1.29
CA VAL A 261 -1.85 22.99 0.03
C VAL A 261 -2.70 23.81 -0.96
N PRO A 262 -2.14 24.78 -1.71
CA PRO A 262 -2.87 25.51 -2.74
C PRO A 262 -3.45 24.57 -3.79
N LYS A 263 -4.74 24.75 -4.11
CA LYS A 263 -5.44 23.98 -5.13
C LYS A 263 -4.95 24.38 -6.53
N HIS A 264 -3.98 23.66 -7.06
CA HIS A 264 -3.74 23.65 -8.50
C HIS A 264 -4.77 22.73 -9.16
N ARG A 265 -5.45 23.25 -10.20
CA ARG A 265 -6.40 22.49 -11.00
C ARG A 265 -5.58 21.49 -11.83
N LEU A 266 -5.46 20.26 -11.33
CA LEU A 266 -4.83 19.15 -12.03
C LEU A 266 -5.88 18.52 -12.94
N GLU A 267 -5.64 18.57 -14.24
CA GLU A 267 -6.47 17.88 -15.23
C GLU A 267 -6.08 16.41 -15.25
N ASN A 268 -7.08 15.54 -15.16
CA ASN A 268 -6.88 14.10 -15.08
C ASN A 268 -6.88 13.51 -16.50
N SER A 269 -5.96 12.59 -16.80
CA SER A 269 -6.17 11.63 -17.89
C SER A 269 -6.66 10.34 -17.27
N GLN A 270 -7.89 9.92 -17.57
CA GLN A 270 -8.38 8.61 -17.15
C GLN A 270 -7.86 7.55 -18.12
N SER A 271 -6.96 6.70 -17.66
CA SER A 271 -6.67 5.41 -18.29
C SER A 271 -5.90 4.54 -17.30
N SER A 272 -6.45 3.43 -16.83
CA SER A 272 -5.70 2.46 -16.05
C SER A 272 -4.70 1.75 -16.98
N VAL A 273 -3.47 2.27 -17.06
CA VAL A 273 -2.41 1.59 -17.82
C VAL A 273 -1.87 0.48 -16.95
N PHE A 274 -2.25 -0.75 -17.29
CA PHE A 274 -1.78 -1.96 -16.64
C PHE A 274 -0.35 -2.29 -17.07
N CYS A 275 0.40 -3.00 -16.23
CA CYS A 275 1.72 -3.50 -16.57
C CYS A 275 1.67 -4.25 -17.92
N PRO A 276 2.50 -3.88 -18.92
CA PRO A 276 2.43 -4.47 -20.26
C PRO A 276 2.61 -6.00 -20.27
N SER A 277 3.36 -6.50 -19.29
CA SER A 277 3.43 -7.92 -18.96
C SER A 277 2.37 -8.24 -17.91
N SER A 278 1.37 -9.03 -18.28
CA SER A 278 0.38 -9.60 -17.35
C SER A 278 0.97 -10.58 -16.32
N SER A 279 2.29 -10.75 -16.31
CA SER A 279 3.06 -11.71 -15.51
C SER A 279 3.72 -11.12 -14.26
N ARG A 280 3.39 -9.89 -13.86
CA ARG A 280 3.87 -9.31 -12.60
C ARG A 280 2.74 -9.31 -11.58
N MET A 281 3.04 -9.61 -10.32
CA MET A 281 2.03 -9.67 -9.27
C MET A 281 1.39 -8.30 -8.97
N LEU A 282 2.19 -7.24 -8.97
CA LEU A 282 1.81 -5.90 -8.52
C LEU A 282 2.16 -4.84 -9.57
N GLY A 283 1.22 -3.93 -9.82
CA GLY A 283 1.44 -2.70 -10.58
C GLY A 283 1.13 -1.47 -9.72
N ILE A 284 2.01 -0.48 -9.69
CA ILE A 284 1.75 0.81 -9.02
C ILE A 284 1.88 1.91 -10.07
N THR A 285 0.81 2.65 -10.32
CA THR A 285 0.80 3.78 -11.26
C THR A 285 0.78 5.07 -10.48
N LEU A 286 1.69 5.98 -10.80
CA LEU A 286 1.85 7.29 -10.20
C LEU A 286 1.65 8.35 -11.28
N ASP A 287 0.69 9.24 -11.09
CA ASP A 287 0.48 10.39 -11.97
C ASP A 287 1.55 11.47 -11.77
N GLU A 288 1.81 12.26 -12.80
CA GLU A 288 2.65 13.46 -12.76
C GLU A 288 2.28 14.41 -11.60
N ALA A 289 0.98 14.48 -11.28
CA ALA A 289 0.44 15.20 -10.13
C ALA A 289 1.13 14.83 -8.81
N VAL A 290 1.51 13.57 -8.62
CA VAL A 290 2.18 13.09 -7.39
C VAL A 290 3.50 13.83 -7.22
N PHE A 291 4.32 13.89 -8.27
CA PHE A 291 5.63 14.55 -8.26
C PHE A 291 5.49 16.08 -8.16
N ASN A 292 4.53 16.66 -8.87
CA ASN A 292 4.24 18.09 -8.81
C ASN A 292 3.68 18.51 -7.43
N SER A 293 2.94 17.64 -6.74
CA SER A 293 2.47 17.89 -5.38
C SER A 293 3.61 17.90 -4.36
N ALA A 294 4.58 16.98 -4.49
CA ALA A 294 5.79 16.97 -3.67
C ALA A 294 6.58 18.28 -3.85
N SER A 295 6.82 18.65 -5.11
CA SER A 295 7.50 19.88 -5.48
C SER A 295 6.82 21.13 -4.88
N ALA A 296 5.50 21.25 -5.03
CA ALA A 296 4.72 22.34 -4.46
C ALA A 296 4.78 22.36 -2.93
N PHE A 297 4.73 21.20 -2.28
CA PHE A 297 4.82 21.07 -0.84
C PHE A 297 6.16 21.60 -0.31
N TYR A 298 7.29 21.08 -0.80
CA TYR A 298 8.62 21.50 -0.32
C TYR A 298 8.94 22.96 -0.66
N TYR A 299 8.44 23.46 -1.78
CA TYR A 299 8.51 24.87 -2.12
C TYR A 299 7.79 25.75 -1.08
N ASN A 300 6.51 25.44 -0.78
CA ASN A 300 5.69 26.24 0.13
C ASN A 300 6.21 26.19 1.58
N ALA A 301 6.82 25.08 1.98
CA ALA A 301 7.43 24.94 3.30
C ALA A 301 8.79 25.66 3.43
N SER A 302 9.20 26.46 2.42
CA SER A 302 10.45 27.22 2.39
C SER A 302 11.72 26.37 2.54
N PHE A 303 11.64 25.06 2.29
CA PHE A 303 12.81 24.17 2.29
C PHE A 303 13.77 24.43 1.13
N MET A 304 13.35 25.26 0.17
CA MET A 304 14.07 25.55 -1.06
C MET A 304 14.68 26.96 -1.08
N GLN A 305 15.15 27.41 0.09
CA GLN A 305 15.99 28.59 0.27
C GLN A 305 17.35 28.14 0.81
N TRP A 306 18.43 28.54 0.15
CA TRP A 306 19.78 28.10 0.49
C TRP A 306 20.79 29.21 0.31
N ILE A 307 21.52 29.53 1.37
CA ILE A 307 22.72 30.35 1.31
C ILE A 307 23.91 29.43 1.06
N VAL A 308 24.50 29.51 -0.12
CA VAL A 308 25.73 28.79 -0.47
C VAL A 308 26.91 29.63 -0.05
N ASP A 309 27.51 29.23 1.08
CA ASP A 309 28.69 29.81 1.71
C ASP A 309 29.93 28.92 1.57
N LYS A 310 29.76 27.71 1.00
CA LYS A 310 30.85 26.75 0.75
C LYS A 310 30.66 26.06 -0.59
N VAL A 311 31.74 26.03 -1.37
CA VAL A 311 31.84 25.34 -2.66
C VAL A 311 33.21 24.66 -2.81
N PRO A 312 33.39 23.69 -3.72
CA PRO A 312 34.69 23.05 -3.92
C PRO A 312 35.82 24.03 -4.28
N ASP A 313 35.53 25.02 -5.13
CA ASP A 313 36.44 26.11 -5.47
C ASP A 313 36.01 27.42 -4.78
N GLN A 314 36.59 27.68 -3.61
CA GLN A 314 36.25 28.84 -2.78
C GLN A 314 36.54 30.19 -3.45
N SER A 315 37.35 30.23 -4.51
CA SER A 315 37.56 31.46 -5.28
C SER A 315 36.28 31.96 -5.95
N LEU A 316 35.30 31.08 -6.19
CA LEU A 316 33.98 31.45 -6.71
C LEU A 316 33.14 32.23 -5.69
N LEU A 317 33.46 32.13 -4.40
CA LEU A 317 32.82 32.85 -3.30
C LEU A 317 33.68 34.02 -2.79
N ASN A 318 34.59 34.55 -3.62
CA ASN A 318 35.33 35.76 -3.31
C ASN A 318 35.31 36.73 -4.51
N THR A 319 35.12 38.02 -4.27
CA THR A 319 35.04 39.02 -5.36
C THR A 319 36.34 39.09 -6.18
N GLY A 320 37.48 38.70 -5.59
CA GLY A 320 38.77 38.57 -6.27
C GLY A 320 38.73 37.58 -7.43
N GLY A 321 38.06 36.44 -7.26
CA GLY A 321 37.87 35.45 -8.33
C GLY A 321 37.02 35.98 -9.50
N TRP A 322 36.18 36.99 -9.23
CA TRP A 322 35.29 37.60 -10.20
C TRP A 322 35.88 38.84 -10.88
N ARG A 323 37.14 39.21 -10.58
CA ARG A 323 37.79 40.43 -11.10
C ARG A 323 37.70 40.58 -12.63
N PHE A 324 37.79 39.48 -13.37
CA PHE A 324 37.72 39.48 -14.84
C PHE A 324 36.32 39.15 -15.39
N ILE A 325 35.41 38.68 -14.51
CA ILE A 325 34.05 38.26 -14.86
C ILE A 325 33.10 39.45 -14.67
N VAL A 326 33.14 40.07 -13.49
CA VAL A 326 32.38 41.26 -13.11
C VAL A 326 33.35 42.29 -12.51
N PRO A 327 34.08 43.05 -13.34
CA PRO A 327 35.08 44.00 -12.84
C PRO A 327 34.53 45.07 -11.89
N GLN A 328 33.25 45.45 -12.03
CA GLN A 328 32.61 46.44 -11.15
C GLN A 328 32.37 45.91 -9.74
N LEU A 329 32.14 44.59 -9.60
CA LEU A 329 32.03 43.93 -8.31
C LEU A 329 33.33 44.07 -7.52
N TYR A 330 34.45 43.69 -8.15
CA TYR A 330 35.77 43.76 -7.56
C TYR A 330 36.21 45.19 -7.23
N LYS A 331 35.89 46.18 -8.09
CA LYS A 331 36.24 47.58 -7.84
C LYS A 331 35.55 48.15 -6.61
N LYS A 332 34.29 47.77 -6.38
CA LYS A 332 33.49 48.28 -5.28
C LYS A 332 33.78 47.53 -3.97
N TYR A 333 34.06 46.24 -4.07
CA TYR A 333 34.26 45.33 -2.95
C TYR A 333 35.51 44.46 -3.19
N PRO A 334 36.73 44.99 -3.03
CA PRO A 334 37.95 44.30 -3.44
C PRO A 334 38.38 43.19 -2.48
N ASN A 335 38.38 41.94 -2.97
CA ASN A 335 38.73 40.71 -2.23
C ASN A 335 37.79 40.37 -1.05
N ASP A 336 36.59 40.95 -1.02
CA ASP A 336 35.58 40.58 -0.03
C ASP A 336 35.00 39.18 -0.33
N ASP A 337 34.61 38.50 0.75
CA ASP A 337 33.92 37.21 0.65
C ASP A 337 32.48 37.41 0.14
N MET A 338 31.92 36.35 -0.43
CA MET A 338 30.58 36.36 -1.01
C MET A 338 29.79 35.14 -0.58
N ASN A 339 28.49 35.34 -0.46
CA ASN A 339 27.51 34.27 -0.38
C ASN A 339 26.62 34.30 -1.61
N LEU A 340 26.14 33.12 -1.99
CA LEU A 340 25.17 32.98 -3.07
C LEU A 340 23.85 32.54 -2.47
N ASN A 341 22.93 33.49 -2.30
CA ASN A 341 21.61 33.23 -1.74
C ASN A 341 20.65 32.81 -2.85
N MET A 342 20.14 31.59 -2.74
CA MET A 342 19.34 30.93 -3.75
C MET A 342 17.95 30.66 -3.21
N SER A 343 16.96 31.04 -3.98
CA SER A 343 15.56 30.77 -3.66
C SER A 343 14.82 30.37 -4.92
N LEU A 344 14.00 29.32 -4.84
CA LEU A 344 13.10 29.01 -5.94
C LEU A 344 12.08 30.14 -6.11
N SER A 345 11.79 30.52 -7.35
CA SER A 345 10.79 31.55 -7.68
C SER A 345 9.39 30.96 -7.90
N SER A 346 9.32 29.65 -8.14
CA SER A 346 8.09 28.87 -8.24
C SER A 346 8.38 27.38 -7.97
N PRO A 347 7.34 26.55 -7.67
CA PRO A 347 7.52 25.11 -7.57
C PRO A 347 8.14 24.52 -8.84
N PRO A 348 9.16 23.66 -8.73
CA PRO A 348 9.68 22.88 -9.84
C PRO A 348 8.55 22.11 -10.54
N VAL A 349 8.56 22.10 -11.87
CA VAL A 349 7.54 21.39 -12.66
C VAL A 349 8.18 20.13 -13.24
N MET A 350 7.59 19.00 -12.90
CA MET A 350 7.94 17.68 -13.44
C MET A 350 6.99 17.36 -14.59
N ARG A 351 7.56 16.90 -15.71
CA ARG A 351 6.84 16.43 -16.88
C ARG A 351 7.24 15.02 -17.23
N ILE A 352 6.28 14.08 -17.22
CA ILE A 352 6.59 12.68 -17.53
C ILE A 352 6.24 12.41 -18.99
N ALA A 353 7.27 12.13 -19.79
CA ALA A 353 7.15 11.71 -21.17
C ALA A 353 7.50 10.22 -21.31
N LYS A 354 7.32 9.68 -22.51
CA LYS A 354 7.74 8.30 -22.79
C LYS A 354 9.24 8.14 -22.58
N ASN A 355 9.62 7.26 -21.65
CA ASN A 355 11.01 6.97 -21.26
C ASN A 355 11.84 8.17 -20.76
N ASN A 356 11.21 9.30 -20.43
CA ASN A 356 11.94 10.49 -19.96
C ASN A 356 11.10 11.26 -18.94
N ILE A 357 11.78 11.92 -18.00
CA ILE A 357 11.15 12.78 -17.00
C ILE A 357 11.84 14.13 -17.11
N ASP A 358 11.16 15.15 -17.62
CA ASP A 358 11.71 16.49 -17.71
C ASP A 358 11.41 17.28 -16.43
N ALA A 359 12.40 18.03 -15.96
CA ALA A 359 12.29 18.91 -14.81
C ALA A 359 12.59 20.35 -15.23
N VAL A 360 11.70 21.28 -14.89
CA VAL A 360 11.92 22.72 -15.07
C VAL A 360 11.93 23.39 -13.70
N ILE A 361 13.05 24.02 -13.38
CA ILE A 361 13.31 24.63 -12.08
C ILE A 361 13.56 26.12 -12.29
N ASN A 362 12.74 26.97 -11.67
CA ASN A 362 12.91 28.42 -11.71
C ASN A 362 13.51 28.90 -10.38
N LEU A 363 14.68 29.51 -10.44
CA LEU A 363 15.50 29.91 -9.30
C LEU A 363 15.92 31.37 -9.43
N ASP A 364 15.85 32.13 -8.34
CA ASP A 364 16.53 33.41 -8.22
C ASP A 364 17.82 33.22 -7.41
N LEU A 365 18.93 33.71 -7.97
CA LEU A 365 20.24 33.75 -7.35
C LEU A 365 20.57 35.21 -7.01
N VAL A 366 20.71 35.51 -5.73
CA VAL A 366 21.23 36.77 -5.23
C VAL A 366 22.71 36.60 -4.88
N ILE A 367 23.55 37.47 -5.43
CA ILE A 367 24.96 37.58 -5.07
C ILE A 367 25.03 38.54 -3.89
N ASP A 368 25.50 38.05 -2.75
CA ASP A 368 25.70 38.80 -1.52
C ASP A 368 27.20 38.99 -1.27
N VAL A 369 27.63 40.21 -0.96
CA VAL A 369 29.00 40.52 -0.51
C VAL A 369 29.01 40.63 1.01
N LEU A 370 30.05 40.07 1.63
CA LEU A 370 30.28 40.08 3.07
C LEU A 370 31.33 41.14 3.40
N GLU A 371 30.89 42.38 3.63
CA GLU A 371 31.78 43.51 3.93
C GLU A 371 31.59 43.97 5.39
N ALA A 372 32.66 44.01 6.17
CA ALA A 372 32.67 44.50 7.56
C ALA A 372 31.55 43.90 8.45
N GLY A 373 31.27 42.61 8.28
CA GLY A 373 30.25 41.88 9.05
C GLY A 373 28.80 42.13 8.59
N LYS A 374 28.59 42.80 7.45
CA LYS A 374 27.27 43.00 6.85
C LYS A 374 27.12 42.17 5.59
N VAL A 375 25.91 41.65 5.37
CA VAL A 375 25.52 40.97 4.13
C VAL A 375 24.88 42.01 3.21
N ILE A 376 25.53 42.28 2.07
CA ILE A 376 25.11 43.31 1.12
C ILE A 376 24.69 42.66 -0.20
N PRO A 377 23.39 42.63 -0.55
CA PRO A 377 22.92 42.10 -1.83
C PRO A 377 23.31 43.04 -2.98
N VAL A 378 24.08 42.53 -3.94
CA VAL A 378 24.68 43.34 -5.02
C VAL A 378 24.09 43.09 -6.40
N ALA A 379 23.58 41.89 -6.68
CA ALA A 379 22.87 41.58 -7.91
C ALA A 379 21.94 40.38 -7.75
N CYS A 380 20.91 40.29 -8.60
CA CYS A 380 20.03 39.12 -8.68
C CYS A 380 19.90 38.64 -10.11
N ILE A 381 20.11 37.34 -10.31
CA ILE A 381 20.04 36.65 -11.59
C ILE A 381 18.94 35.59 -11.48
N THR A 382 17.96 35.63 -12.38
CA THR A 382 16.97 34.58 -12.54
C THR A 382 17.53 33.48 -13.44
N LEU A 383 17.37 32.24 -13.01
CA LEU A 383 17.81 31.01 -13.64
C LEU A 383 16.59 30.15 -13.96
N ILE A 384 16.53 29.67 -15.21
CA ILE A 384 15.60 28.62 -15.61
C ILE A 384 16.45 27.41 -15.96
N ILE A 385 16.43 26.40 -15.09
CA ILE A 385 17.22 25.18 -15.22
C ILE A 385 16.31 24.10 -15.80
N ARG A 386 16.78 23.45 -16.87
CA ARG A 386 16.11 22.30 -17.49
C ARG A 386 16.94 21.06 -17.24
N GLY A 387 16.32 20.02 -16.71
CA GLY A 387 16.98 18.75 -16.41
C GLY A 387 16.17 17.55 -16.85
N SER A 388 16.85 16.41 -16.94
CA SER A 388 16.25 15.10 -17.17
C SER A 388 16.40 14.23 -15.93
N GLY A 389 15.31 13.60 -15.52
CA GLY A 389 15.19 12.74 -14.36
C GLY A 389 15.28 11.27 -14.76
N LEU A 390 15.89 10.47 -13.90
CA LEU A 390 15.88 9.01 -13.95
C LEU A 390 15.33 8.48 -12.63
N VAL A 391 14.52 7.43 -12.70
CA VAL A 391 13.93 6.77 -11.54
C VAL A 391 14.40 5.33 -11.45
N LYS A 392 14.46 4.81 -10.22
CA LYS A 392 14.80 3.42 -9.92
C LYS A 392 14.08 2.95 -8.66
N ILE A 393 13.90 1.65 -8.51
CA ILE A 393 13.41 1.04 -7.27
C ILE A 393 14.59 0.77 -6.35
N ALA A 394 14.48 1.23 -5.09
CA ALA A 394 15.45 0.98 -4.03
C ALA A 394 14.72 0.40 -2.81
N GLY A 395 14.71 -0.93 -2.70
CA GLY A 395 13.83 -1.61 -1.73
C GLY A 395 12.37 -1.38 -2.10
N ASN A 396 11.60 -0.77 -1.19
CA ASN A 396 10.20 -0.37 -1.44
C ASN A 396 10.06 1.12 -1.79
N ASN A 397 11.15 1.83 -2.06
CA ASN A 397 11.12 3.24 -2.39
C ASN A 397 11.27 3.49 -3.89
N LEU A 398 10.57 4.50 -4.40
CA LEU A 398 10.86 5.09 -5.68
C LEU A 398 11.95 6.16 -5.50
N ALA A 399 13.17 5.81 -5.87
CA ALA A 399 14.33 6.70 -5.85
C ALA A 399 14.53 7.35 -7.22
N GLY A 400 15.21 8.50 -7.22
CA GLY A 400 15.47 9.24 -8.44
C GLY A 400 16.85 9.88 -8.49
N SER A 401 17.16 10.43 -9.65
CA SER A 401 18.28 11.33 -9.88
C SER A 401 17.93 12.29 -11.01
N VAL A 402 18.55 13.47 -11.02
CA VAL A 402 18.40 14.48 -12.04
C VAL A 402 19.75 14.80 -12.66
N LYS A 403 19.73 15.06 -13.96
CA LYS A 403 20.86 15.55 -14.76
C LYS A 403 20.49 16.92 -15.32
N LEU A 404 21.49 17.79 -15.45
CA LEU A 404 21.32 19.07 -16.13
C LEU A 404 21.33 18.86 -17.64
N ASN A 405 20.31 19.39 -18.33
CA ASN A 405 20.28 19.46 -19.79
C ASN A 405 20.85 20.82 -20.23
N ASP A 406 20.19 21.91 -19.79
CA ASP A 406 20.60 23.28 -20.06
C ASP A 406 20.11 24.23 -18.96
N PHE A 407 20.56 25.47 -19.01
CA PHE A 407 19.93 26.55 -18.24
C PHE A 407 20.01 27.87 -19.00
N THR A 408 19.06 28.76 -18.71
CA THR A 408 19.07 30.15 -19.19
C THR A 408 19.16 31.13 -18.03
N MET A 409 19.77 32.28 -18.26
CA MET A 409 19.94 33.33 -17.26
C MET A 409 19.40 34.67 -17.74
N SER A 410 18.76 35.40 -16.84
CA SER A 410 18.37 36.79 -17.06
C SER A 410 18.66 37.63 -15.83
N LEU A 411 19.12 38.86 -16.04
CA LEU A 411 19.39 39.79 -14.94
C LEU A 411 18.07 40.34 -14.41
N LYS A 412 17.79 40.13 -13.12
CA LYS A 412 16.59 40.68 -12.46
C LYS A 412 16.84 42.10 -11.96
N TRP A 413 17.97 42.33 -11.29
CA TRP A 413 18.45 43.67 -10.90
C TRP A 413 19.96 43.63 -10.57
N SER A 414 20.61 44.80 -10.54
CA SER A 414 22.03 44.93 -10.16
C SER A 414 22.38 46.31 -9.61
N ASN A 415 23.07 46.35 -8.47
CA ASN A 415 23.62 47.55 -7.82
C ASN A 415 25.11 47.78 -8.16
N ILE A 416 25.67 46.94 -9.03
CA ILE A 416 27.06 46.97 -9.52
C ILE A 416 27.10 47.22 -11.04
N GLY A 417 26.02 47.75 -11.60
CA GLY A 417 25.88 48.06 -13.02
C GLY A 417 25.53 46.83 -13.88
N ASN A 418 25.63 46.99 -15.20
CA ASN A 418 25.24 45.93 -16.13
C ASN A 418 26.17 44.73 -16.04
N LEU A 419 25.57 43.55 -15.86
CA LEU A 419 26.28 42.28 -15.83
C LEU A 419 26.30 41.62 -17.21
N ARG A 420 27.49 41.20 -17.64
CA ARG A 420 27.68 40.41 -18.86
C ARG A 420 27.41 38.94 -18.55
N LEU A 421 26.16 38.51 -18.66
CA LEU A 421 25.72 37.18 -18.23
C LEU A 421 26.50 36.03 -18.89
N TYR A 422 26.94 36.18 -20.15
CA TYR A 422 27.75 35.15 -20.82
C TYR A 422 29.11 34.90 -20.13
N LEU A 423 29.67 35.88 -19.41
CA LEU A 423 30.90 35.70 -18.61
C LEU A 423 30.61 34.97 -17.30
N ILE A 424 29.40 35.11 -16.76
CA ILE A 424 28.95 34.48 -15.51
C ILE A 424 28.51 33.03 -15.76
N GLN A 425 28.11 32.70 -16.99
CA GLN A 425 27.58 31.39 -17.35
C GLN A 425 28.51 30.21 -17.00
N PRO A 426 29.84 30.24 -17.24
CA PRO A 426 30.74 29.16 -16.85
C PRO A 426 30.82 28.95 -15.34
N VAL A 427 30.73 30.04 -14.56
CA VAL A 427 30.68 29.97 -13.09
C VAL A 427 29.40 29.29 -12.66
N MET A 428 28.26 29.69 -13.23
CA MET A 428 26.96 29.09 -12.91
C MET A 428 26.88 27.62 -13.29
N TRP A 429 27.43 27.25 -14.45
CA TRP A 429 27.55 25.86 -14.85
C TRP A 429 28.33 25.05 -13.80
N THR A 430 29.46 25.58 -13.33
CA THR A 430 30.29 24.93 -12.30
C THR A 430 29.54 24.76 -10.98
N LEU A 431 28.83 25.80 -10.52
CA LEU A 431 28.02 25.73 -9.29
C LEU A 431 26.89 24.70 -9.39
N ILE A 432 26.15 24.69 -10.50
CA ILE A 432 25.07 23.72 -10.70
C ILE A 432 25.63 22.28 -10.69
N GLN A 433 26.74 22.04 -11.39
CA GLN A 433 27.32 20.70 -11.51
C GLN A 433 27.97 20.19 -10.22
N THR A 434 28.62 21.06 -9.45
CA THR A 434 29.45 20.64 -8.31
C THR A 434 28.77 20.81 -6.96
N VAL A 435 27.69 21.59 -6.90
CA VAL A 435 27.00 21.94 -5.66
C VAL A 435 25.54 21.51 -5.72
N PHE A 436 24.76 22.01 -6.70
CA PHE A 436 23.31 21.79 -6.69
C PHE A 436 22.92 20.38 -7.10
N LEU A 437 23.49 19.87 -8.21
CA LEU A 437 23.19 18.53 -8.70
C LEU A 437 23.55 17.45 -7.67
N PRO A 438 24.74 17.45 -7.03
CA PRO A 438 25.06 16.50 -5.98
C PRO A 438 24.12 16.59 -4.78
N TYR A 439 23.78 17.80 -4.33
CA TYR A 439 22.85 18.00 -3.22
C TYR A 439 21.45 17.46 -3.54
N ALA A 440 20.88 17.85 -4.68
CA ALA A 440 19.58 17.36 -5.14
C ALA A 440 19.57 15.83 -5.30
N ASN A 441 20.60 15.27 -5.94
CA ASN A 441 20.70 13.82 -6.14
C ASN A 441 20.88 13.05 -4.84
N SER A 442 21.50 13.63 -3.81
CA SER A 442 21.59 12.99 -2.50
C SER A 442 20.23 12.80 -1.82
N HIS A 443 19.29 13.73 -2.04
CA HIS A 443 17.92 13.63 -1.52
C HIS A 443 17.05 12.76 -2.42
N LEU A 444 17.11 12.95 -3.75
CA LEU A 444 16.36 12.14 -4.71
C LEU A 444 16.74 10.66 -4.63
N ALA A 445 18.00 10.34 -4.33
CA ALA A 445 18.46 8.96 -4.18
C ALA A 445 17.84 8.23 -2.99
N LYS A 446 17.37 8.94 -1.95
CA LYS A 446 16.61 8.34 -0.84
C LYS A 446 15.20 7.93 -1.29
N GLY A 447 14.63 8.70 -2.21
CA GLY A 447 13.30 8.48 -2.76
C GLY A 447 12.18 8.67 -1.73
N PHE A 448 11.01 8.15 -2.06
CA PHE A 448 9.87 8.06 -1.14
C PHE A 448 9.28 6.64 -1.17
N PRO A 449 8.65 6.19 -0.07
CA PRO A 449 8.07 4.86 0.01
C PRO A 449 6.85 4.72 -0.92
N LEU A 450 6.79 3.61 -1.64
CA LEU A 450 5.62 3.23 -2.44
C LEU A 450 4.50 2.69 -1.53
N PRO A 451 3.22 2.79 -1.93
CA PRO A 451 2.06 2.35 -1.14
C PRO A 451 1.96 0.82 -1.08
N ILE A 452 2.81 0.21 -0.25
CA ILE A 452 2.91 -1.24 -0.07
C ILE A 452 2.59 -1.56 1.39
N ILE A 453 1.80 -2.61 1.60
CA ILE A 453 1.45 -3.10 2.95
C ILE A 453 2.73 -3.57 3.67
N HIS A 454 2.84 -3.22 4.95
CA HIS A 454 3.96 -3.63 5.78
C HIS A 454 4.15 -5.16 5.76
N GLY A 455 5.41 -5.62 5.65
CA GLY A 455 5.76 -7.05 5.56
C GLY A 455 5.96 -7.56 4.13
N PHE A 456 5.44 -6.84 3.12
CA PHE A 456 5.69 -7.12 1.71
C PHE A 456 6.86 -6.32 1.18
N THR A 457 7.62 -6.92 0.26
CA THR A 457 8.72 -6.26 -0.43
C THR A 457 8.66 -6.49 -1.94
N LEU A 458 8.97 -5.44 -2.70
CA LEU A 458 9.09 -5.52 -4.16
C LEU A 458 10.26 -6.41 -4.55
N TYR A 459 10.05 -7.25 -5.54
CA TYR A 459 11.03 -8.15 -6.11
C TYR A 459 10.99 -8.08 -7.64
N ASP A 460 12.18 -7.99 -8.25
CA ASP A 460 12.36 -7.91 -9.72
C ASP A 460 11.48 -6.81 -10.36
N ALA A 461 11.57 -5.61 -9.81
CA ALA A 461 10.73 -4.48 -10.19
C ALA A 461 11.26 -3.73 -11.41
N ASP A 462 10.37 -3.52 -12.38
CA ASP A 462 10.58 -2.75 -13.60
C ASP A 462 9.84 -1.40 -13.51
N ILE A 463 10.38 -0.38 -14.17
CA ILE A 463 9.75 0.95 -14.24
C ILE A 463 9.50 1.33 -15.70
N ILE A 464 8.30 1.83 -15.97
CA ILE A 464 7.88 2.34 -17.27
C ILE A 464 7.42 3.79 -17.10
N CYS A 465 7.97 4.70 -17.89
CA CYS A 465 7.50 6.07 -17.99
C CYS A 465 6.65 6.22 -19.25
N SER A 466 5.39 6.64 -19.08
CA SER A 466 4.42 6.77 -20.18
C SER A 466 3.49 7.95 -19.92
N ASP A 467 3.49 8.92 -20.84
CA ASP A 467 2.52 10.01 -21.00
C ASP A 467 1.83 10.48 -19.70
N SER A 468 2.55 11.25 -18.89
CA SER A 468 2.17 11.79 -17.58
C SER A 468 2.19 10.79 -16.41
N ARG A 469 2.77 9.59 -16.58
CA ARG A 469 2.75 8.56 -15.53
C ARG A 469 4.03 7.76 -15.40
N ILE A 470 4.33 7.35 -14.17
CA ILE A 470 5.32 6.31 -13.86
C ILE A 470 4.57 5.06 -13.40
N ILE A 471 4.89 3.93 -14.01
CA ILE A 471 4.32 2.63 -13.68
C ILE A 471 5.45 1.75 -13.15
N VAL A 472 5.27 1.24 -11.94
CA VAL A 472 6.16 0.27 -11.30
C VAL A 472 5.49 -1.10 -11.41
N CYS A 473 6.15 -2.06 -12.04
CA CYS A 473 5.67 -3.42 -12.21
C CYS A 473 6.60 -4.37 -11.47
N SER A 474 6.09 -5.20 -10.57
CA SER A 474 6.94 -6.00 -9.68
C SER A 474 6.26 -7.28 -9.27
N ASP A 475 7.06 -8.30 -8.96
CA ASP A 475 6.62 -9.39 -8.11
C ASP A 475 6.72 -8.97 -6.64
N VAL A 476 6.03 -9.69 -5.75
CA VAL A 476 6.05 -9.41 -4.32
C VAL A 476 6.58 -10.62 -3.56
N SER A 477 7.30 -10.34 -2.49
CA SER A 477 7.73 -11.35 -1.52
C SER A 477 7.27 -10.95 -0.12
N TYR A 478 6.97 -11.95 0.70
CA TYR A 478 6.51 -11.77 2.07
C TYR A 478 7.55 -12.35 3.04
N LYS A 479 8.01 -11.56 4.01
CA LYS A 479 9.10 -11.94 4.93
C LYS A 479 8.65 -12.33 6.34
N ASN A 480 7.36 -12.21 6.67
CA ASN A 480 6.85 -12.55 8.00
C ASN A 480 6.17 -13.93 8.02
N GLN A 481 6.12 -14.57 9.19
CA GLN A 481 5.44 -15.87 9.37
C GLN A 481 3.95 -15.76 9.74
N THR A 482 3.39 -14.54 9.85
CA THR A 482 1.97 -14.34 10.19
C THR A 482 1.47 -13.02 9.61
N ILE A 483 0.36 -13.03 8.86
CA ILE A 483 -0.27 -11.81 8.28
C ILE A 483 -1.18 -11.12 9.30
N LEU A 484 -1.80 -11.91 10.19
CA LEU A 484 -2.94 -11.52 11.03
C LEU A 484 -2.62 -11.50 12.53
#